data_AF-A0A160TN41-F1
#
_entry.id   AF-A0A160TN41-F1
#
_cell.length_a   1.000
_cell.length_b   1.000
_cell.length_c   1.000
_cell.angle_alpha   90.00
_cell.angle_beta   90.00
_cell.angle_gamma   90.00
#
_symmetry.space_group_name_H-M   'P 1'
#
loop_
_entity.id
_entity.type
_entity.pdbx_description
1 polymer ?
#
loop_
_entity_poly.entity_id
_entity_poly.type
_entity_poly.pdbx_seq_one_letter_code
_entity_poly.pdbx_strand_id
1 'polypeptide(L)'
;MLASLGLGGDGDEIDAIERVEHAFGIMLDTTDAPTWRTVGDVWTSLLKELPKESVTEPETWRRFCIAIAWETDADPAAVTGHTTLLA
;
A
#
# COMPACT_ATOMS: atom_id res chain seq x y z
N MET A 1 -13.32 9.23 -0.08
CA MET A 1 -12.69 8.42 0.98
C MET A 1 -13.20 7.01 0.83
N LEU A 2 -12.30 6.08 0.52
CA LEU A 2 -12.61 4.67 0.37
C LEU A 2 -12.58 3.97 1.73
N ALA A 3 -13.60 3.17 2.04
CA ALA A 3 -13.71 2.47 3.32
C ALA A 3 -12.72 1.30 3.40
N SER A 4 -12.65 0.48 2.34
CA SER A 4 -11.80 -0.71 2.24
C SER A 4 -11.23 -0.85 0.82
N LEU A 5 -10.03 -1.39 0.69
CA LEU A 5 -9.45 -1.81 -0.59
C LEU A 5 -10.01 -3.14 -1.09
N GLY A 6 -10.60 -3.97 -0.21
CA GLY A 6 -11.07 -5.31 -0.59
C GLY A 6 -9.96 -6.35 -0.70
N LEU A 7 -8.77 -6.05 -0.17
CA LEU A 7 -7.65 -6.97 -0.02
C LEU A 7 -7.98 -7.90 1.16
N GLY A 8 -8.71 -8.98 0.91
CA GLY A 8 -9.21 -9.88 1.95
C GLY A 8 -9.86 -11.17 1.45
N GLY A 9 -9.09 -12.15 0.98
CA GLY A 9 -9.51 -13.56 0.98
C GLY A 9 -9.06 -14.45 -0.18
N ASP A 10 -8.49 -13.91 -1.25
CA ASP A 10 -8.18 -14.65 -2.48
C ASP A 10 -6.72 -14.61 -2.93
N GLY A 11 -5.86 -13.87 -2.22
CA GLY A 11 -4.42 -13.77 -2.53
C GLY A 11 -4.05 -12.43 -3.16
N ASP A 12 -5.02 -11.59 -3.54
CA ASP A 12 -4.80 -10.26 -4.09
C ASP A 12 -4.00 -9.35 -3.15
N GLU A 13 -3.96 -9.67 -1.85
CA GLU A 13 -3.15 -8.93 -0.88
C GLU A 13 -1.67 -9.16 -1.09
N ILE A 14 -1.27 -10.35 -1.52
CA ILE A 14 0.13 -10.67 -1.84
C ILE A 14 0.50 -9.95 -3.14
N ASP A 15 -0.33 -10.07 -4.18
CA ASP A 15 -0.09 -9.41 -5.47
C ASP A 15 -0.03 -7.88 -5.30
N ALA A 16 -0.90 -7.28 -4.47
CA ALA A 16 -0.87 -5.85 -4.18
C ALA A 16 0.42 -5.40 -3.48
N ILE A 17 0.94 -6.22 -2.56
CA ILE A 17 2.22 -5.94 -1.87
C ILE A 17 3.39 -6.10 -2.84
N GLU A 18 3.44 -7.17 -3.63
CA GLU A 18 4.48 -7.38 -4.66
C GLU A 18 4.45 -6.24 -5.70
N ARG A 19 3.26 -5.72 -6.03
CA ARG A 19 3.10 -4.56 -6.92
C ARG A 19 3.71 -3.29 -6.32
N VAL A 20 3.52 -3.05 -5.02
CA VAL A 20 4.15 -1.93 -4.32
C VAL A 20 5.67 -2.10 -4.32
N GLU A 21 6.17 -3.27 -3.95
CA GLU A 21 7.60 -3.59 -3.98
C GLU A 21 8.23 -3.34 -5.36
N HIS A 22 7.62 -3.86 -6.42
CA HIS A 22 8.05 -3.63 -7.79
C HIS A 22 7.96 -2.15 -8.18
N ALA A 23 6.90 -1.46 -7.79
CA ALA A 23 6.73 -0.04 -8.07
C ALA A 23 7.82 0.82 -7.43
N PHE A 24 8.36 0.44 -6.27
CA PHE A 24 9.39 1.21 -5.58
C PHE A 24 10.80 0.62 -5.70
N GLY A 25 10.96 -0.58 -6.26
CA GLY A 25 12.24 -1.26 -6.40
C GLY A 25 12.83 -1.68 -5.04
N ILE A 26 11.97 -2.03 -4.10
CA ILE A 26 12.30 -2.40 -2.71
C ILE A 26 11.63 -3.72 -2.35
N MET A 27 12.04 -4.33 -1.24
CA MET A 27 11.26 -5.37 -0.56
C MET A 27 10.78 -4.80 0.76
N LEU A 28 9.49 -4.95 1.06
CA LEU A 28 8.92 -4.50 2.32
C LEU A 28 9.30 -5.49 3.43
N ASP A 29 9.67 -4.96 4.59
CA ASP A 29 9.70 -5.79 5.79
C ASP A 29 8.26 -6.18 6.16
N THR A 30 7.90 -7.43 5.87
CA THR A 30 6.57 -7.99 6.15
C THR A 30 6.50 -8.65 7.53
N THR A 31 7.54 -8.51 8.37
CA THR A 31 7.56 -9.07 9.72
C THR A 31 6.35 -8.63 10.56
N ASP A 32 5.92 -7.38 10.43
CA ASP A 32 4.73 -6.86 11.10
C ASP A 32 3.44 -6.87 10.25
N ALA A 33 3.47 -7.49 9.06
CA ALA A 33 2.30 -7.60 8.17
C ALA A 33 1.04 -8.19 8.83
N PRO A 34 1.10 -9.18 9.75
CA PRO A 34 -0.08 -9.67 10.45
C PRO A 34 -0.79 -8.60 11.32
N THR A 35 -0.14 -7.47 11.57
CA THR A 35 -0.70 -6.34 12.32
C THR A 35 -1.27 -5.25 11.43
N TRP A 36 -1.01 -5.28 10.12
CA TRP A 36 -1.51 -4.29 9.17
C TRP A 36 -3.02 -4.40 9.03
N ARG A 37 -3.71 -3.30 9.24
CA ARG A 37 -5.19 -3.21 9.11
C ARG A 37 -5.60 -2.18 8.08
N THR A 38 -4.73 -1.22 7.82
CA THR A 38 -4.98 -0.07 6.98
C THR A 38 -3.87 0.13 5.97
N VAL A 39 -4.20 0.85 4.90
CA VAL A 39 -3.23 1.33 3.91
C VAL A 39 -2.12 2.15 4.56
N GLY A 40 -2.42 2.87 5.65
CA GLY A 40 -1.43 3.63 6.41
C GLY A 40 -0.37 2.77 7.07
N ASP A 41 -0.70 1.52 7.45
CA ASP A 41 0.28 0.59 8.04
C ASP A 41 1.29 0.15 6.97
N VAL A 42 0.81 -0.22 5.79
CA VAL A 42 1.65 -0.57 4.63
C VAL A 42 2.51 0.61 4.20
N TRP A 43 1.93 1.81 4.14
CA TRP A 43 2.65 3.04 3.83
C TRP A 43 3.77 3.33 4.82
N THR A 44 3.51 3.13 6.11
CA THR A 44 4.51 3.32 7.16
C THR A 44 5.67 2.36 6.98
N SER A 45 5.41 1.11 6.62
CA SER A 45 6.46 0.14 6.31
C SER A 45 7.23 0.48 5.03
N LEU A 46 6.56 0.98 3.98
CA LEU A 46 7.24 1.48 2.78
C LEU A 46 8.21 2.64 3.09
N LEU A 47 7.79 3.58 3.95
CA LEU A 47 8.64 4.71 4.33
C LEU A 47 9.89 4.31 5.12
N LYS A 48 9.90 3.14 5.80
CA LYS A 48 11.10 2.63 6.49
C LYS A 48 12.16 2.16 5.50
N GLU A 49 11.73 1.58 4.38
CA GLU A 49 12.61 0.99 3.35
C GLU A 49 13.09 2.02 2.32
N LEU A 50 12.33 3.10 2.12
CA LEU A 50 12.73 4.14 1.18
C LEU A 50 13.88 5.01 1.72
N PRO A 51 14.87 5.36 0.87
CA PRO A 51 15.85 6.39 1.22
C PRO A 51 15.12 7.70 1.48
N LYS A 52 15.47 8.42 2.55
CA LYS A 52 14.84 9.71 2.90
C LYS A 52 14.87 10.73 1.76
N GLU A 53 15.89 10.67 0.91
CA GLU A 53 16.08 11.54 -0.26
C GLU A 53 15.13 11.19 -1.42
N SER A 54 14.49 10.01 -1.41
CA SER A 54 13.55 9.53 -2.43
C SER A 54 12.09 9.76 -2.06
N VAL A 55 11.80 10.21 -0.83
CA VAL A 55 10.44 10.51 -0.37
C VAL A 55 10.09 11.95 -0.75
N THR A 56 9.31 12.10 -1.81
CA THR A 56 8.70 13.36 -2.22
C THR A 56 7.20 13.27 -1.97
N GLU A 57 6.77 13.57 -0.74
CA GLU A 57 5.36 13.62 -0.35
C GLU A 57 4.71 14.86 -1.02
N PRO A 58 4.20 14.72 -2.26
CA PRO A 58 2.95 13.99 -2.52
C PRO A 58 3.01 12.97 -3.67
N GLU A 59 4.06 12.97 -4.48
CA GLU A 59 4.23 12.04 -5.60
C GLU A 59 4.45 10.61 -5.13
N THR A 60 5.24 10.42 -4.07
CA THR A 60 5.47 9.08 -3.49
C THR A 60 4.17 8.46 -3.00
N TRP A 61 3.33 9.23 -2.31
CA TRP A 61 2.00 8.78 -1.87
C TRP A 61 1.10 8.44 -3.06
N ARG A 62 1.04 9.31 -4.07
CA ARG A 62 0.22 9.06 -5.28
C ARG A 62 0.64 7.78 -6.01
N ARG A 63 1.95 7.58 -6.18
CA ARG A 63 2.50 6.36 -6.80
C ARG A 63 2.16 5.12 -5.98
N PHE A 64 2.23 5.23 -4.66
CA PHE A 64 1.86 4.14 -3.74
C PHE A 64 0.38 3.80 -3.85
N CYS A 65 -0.53 4.78 -3.80
CA CYS A 65 -1.97 4.53 -3.96
C CYS A 65 -2.29 3.84 -5.29
N ILE A 66 -1.62 4.23 -6.39
CA ILE A 66 -1.79 3.57 -7.69
C ILE A 66 -1.33 2.12 -7.64
N ALA A 67 -0.20 1.84 -6.98
CA ALA A 67 0.35 0.49 -6.89
C ALA A 67 -0.51 -0.43 -6.01
N ILE A 68 -0.87 0.00 -4.80
CA ILE A 68 -1.61 -0.83 -3.84
C ILE A 68 -3.07 -1.07 -4.24
N ALA A 69 -3.67 -0.12 -4.97
CA ALA A 69 -5.03 -0.29 -5.48
C ALA A 69 -5.08 -1.05 -6.82
N TRP A 70 -3.94 -1.38 -7.44
CA TRP A 70 -3.91 -1.91 -8.82
C TRP A 70 -4.65 -3.23 -9.00
N GLU A 71 -4.52 -4.13 -8.02
CA GLU A 71 -5.20 -5.45 -8.06
C GLU A 71 -6.69 -5.34 -7.72
N THR A 72 -7.14 -4.15 -7.30
CA THR A 72 -8.52 -3.89 -6.90
C THR A 72 -9.18 -2.92 -7.88
N ASP A 73 -10.51 -2.92 -7.99
CA ASP A 73 -11.23 -1.87 -8.76
C ASP A 73 -11.32 -0.53 -8.00
N ALA A 74 -10.55 -0.39 -6.91
CA ALA A 74 -10.57 0.80 -6.07
C ALA A 74 -9.97 2.02 -6.80
N ASP A 75 -10.64 3.17 -6.69
CA ASP A 75 -10.09 4.44 -7.17
C ASP A 75 -8.87 4.86 -6.32
N PRO A 76 -7.64 4.93 -6.88
CA PRO A 76 -6.45 5.33 -6.15
C PRO A 76 -6.55 6.74 -5.55
N ALA A 77 -7.35 7.63 -6.14
CA ALA A 77 -7.55 8.98 -5.62
C ALA A 77 -8.44 9.01 -4.36
N ALA A 78 -9.22 7.96 -4.12
CA ALA A 78 -10.08 7.82 -2.96
C ALA A 78 -9.39 7.15 -1.76
N VAL A 79 -8.23 6.52 -1.98
CA VAL A 79 -7.42 5.83 -0.98
C VAL A 79 -6.81 6.82 0.02
N THR A 80 -6.94 6.49 1.30
CA THR A 80 -6.35 7.26 2.41
C THR A 80 -5.60 6.33 3.35
N GLY A 81 -4.77 6.88 4.24
CA GLY A 81 -4.12 6.06 5.29
C GLY A 81 -5.09 5.34 6.21
N HIS A 82 -6.37 5.75 6.28
CA HIS A 82 -7.40 5.10 7.10
C HIS A 82 -8.21 4.03 6.33
N THR A 83 -8.02 3.89 5.02
CA THR A 83 -8.68 2.87 4.23
C THR A 83 -8.23 1.50 4.74
N THR A 84 -9.18 0.61 5.06
CA THR A 84 -8.85 -0.73 5.55
C THR A 84 -8.35 -1.61 4.41
N LEU A 85 -7.49 -2.58 4.72
CA LEU A 85 -7.06 -3.57 3.73
C LEU A 85 -8.22 -4.53 3.43
N LEU A 86 -8.76 -5.14 4.48
CA LEU A 86 -9.90 -6.07 4.44
C LEU A 86 -11.23 -5.34 4.23
N ALA A 87 -12.18 -5.98 3.54
CA ALA A 87 -13.59 -5.54 3.42
C ALA A 87 -14.47 -6.02 4.59
#